data_AF-A0A3D3IU68-F1
#
_entry.id   AF-A0A3D3IU68-F1
#
_cell.length_a   1.000
_cell.length_b   1.000
_cell.length_c   1.000
_cell.angle_alpha   90.00
_cell.angle_beta   90.00
_cell.angle_gamma   90.00
#
_symmetry.space_group_name_H-M   'P 1'
#
loop_
_entity.id
_entity.type
_entity.pdbx_description
1 polymer ?
#
loop_
_entity_poly.entity_id
_entity_poly.type
_entity_poly.pdbx_seq_one_letter_code
_entity_poly.pdbx_strand_id
1 'polypeptide(L)'
;MAQAKEQIKSQVSRETFERLENYEKLLRQWQERINLVSASTLPDLWNRHFMDSFQLLNHVLAGVSRETCVDLGSGAGFPGMVLAIAGVANMNLIESDQRKCAFLREVSRETSAGAMIHNQRIESVNLRADIITSRAFADLAKTLEISA
;
A
#
# COMPACT_ATOMS: atom_id res chain seq x y z
N MET A 1 -20.18 -6.79 2.03
CA MET A 1 -19.33 -5.66 2.50
C MET A 1 -18.75 -5.89 3.90
N ALA A 2 -19.51 -6.37 4.90
CA ALA A 2 -19.01 -6.58 6.27
C ALA A 2 -17.91 -7.65 6.44
N GLN A 3 -17.81 -8.62 5.53
CA GLN A 3 -16.95 -9.79 5.72
C GLN A 3 -15.44 -9.48 5.71
N ALA A 4 -14.91 -8.71 4.75
CA ALA A 4 -13.48 -8.40 4.72
C ALA A 4 -13.01 -7.56 5.92
N LYS A 5 -13.82 -6.58 6.32
CA LYS A 5 -13.50 -5.68 7.43
C LYS A 5 -13.42 -6.47 8.75
N GLU A 6 -14.41 -7.32 9.01
CA GLU A 6 -14.39 -8.20 10.19
C GLU A 6 -13.27 -9.25 10.13
N GLN A 7 -12.97 -9.78 8.95
CA GLN A 7 -11.88 -10.75 8.79
C GLN A 7 -10.49 -10.13 9.01
N ILE A 8 -10.24 -8.88 8.58
CA ILE A 8 -8.98 -8.20 8.93
C ILE A 8 -8.96 -7.91 10.42
N LYS A 9 -10.07 -7.40 10.98
CA LYS A 9 -10.20 -7.06 12.41
C LYS A 9 -9.86 -8.23 13.34
N SER A 10 -10.22 -9.47 12.95
CA SER A 10 -9.91 -10.66 13.75
C SER A 10 -8.46 -11.14 13.64
N GLN A 11 -7.67 -10.60 12.71
CA GLN A 11 -6.29 -11.02 12.43
C GLN A 11 -5.23 -10.01 12.86
N VAL A 12 -5.61 -8.79 13.27
CA VAL A 12 -4.68 -7.73 13.68
C VAL A 12 -5.03 -7.20 15.06
N SER A 13 -4.11 -6.46 15.67
CA SER A 13 -4.42 -5.76 16.92
C SER A 13 -5.48 -4.68 16.71
N ARG A 14 -6.13 -4.26 17.79
CA ARG A 14 -7.11 -3.18 17.77
C ARG A 14 -6.52 -1.90 17.17
N GLU A 15 -5.30 -1.55 17.57
CA GLU A 15 -4.60 -0.35 17.12
C GLU A 15 -4.30 -0.40 15.61
N THR A 16 -3.84 -1.55 15.11
CA THR A 16 -3.62 -1.74 13.66
C THR A 16 -4.92 -1.61 12.88
N PHE A 17 -6.01 -2.17 13.39
CA PHE A 17 -7.32 -2.05 12.75
C PHE A 17 -7.81 -0.58 12.73
N GLU A 18 -7.71 0.13 13.85
CA GLU A 18 -8.08 1.55 13.94
C GLU A 18 -7.27 2.42 12.95
N ARG A 19 -5.99 2.11 12.76
CA ARG A 19 -5.13 2.75 11.74
C ARG A 19 -5.62 2.48 10.31
N LEU A 20 -6.03 1.25 9.99
CA LEU A 20 -6.60 0.91 8.69
C LEU A 20 -7.95 1.62 8.45
N GLU A 21 -8.77 1.77 9.49
CA GLU A 21 -10.00 2.58 9.40
C GLU A 21 -9.69 4.07 9.18
N ASN A 22 -8.63 4.60 9.79
CA ASN A 22 -8.19 5.96 9.54
C ASN A 22 -7.71 6.14 8.08
N TYR A 23 -6.98 5.17 7.55
CA TYR A 23 -6.59 5.15 6.14
C TYR A 23 -7.81 5.14 5.20
N GLU A 24 -8.85 4.33 5.47
CA GLU A 24 -10.11 4.39 4.71
C GLU A 24 -10.71 5.82 4.72
N LYS A 25 -10.79 6.46 5.90
CA LYS A 25 -11.37 7.80 6.04
C LYS A 25 -10.61 8.82 5.19
N LEU A 26 -9.28 8.85 5.30
CA LEU A 26 -8.42 9.74 4.51
C LEU A 26 -8.56 9.47 3.01
N LEU A 27 -8.60 8.20 2.60
CA LEU A 27 -8.77 7.83 1.20
C LEU A 27 -10.08 8.40 0.64
N ARG A 28 -11.19 8.24 1.35
CA ARG A 28 -12.49 8.77 0.91
C ARG A 28 -12.47 10.30 0.78
N GLN A 29 -11.86 11.00 1.73
CA GLN A 29 -11.73 12.47 1.68
C GLN A 29 -10.88 12.93 0.49
N TRP A 30 -9.75 12.27 0.25
CA TRP A 30 -8.86 12.61 -0.86
C TRP A 30 -9.42 12.21 -2.22
N GLN A 31 -10.21 11.13 -2.29
CA GLN A 31 -10.86 10.67 -3.52
C GLN A 31 -11.74 11.74 -4.17
N GLU A 32 -12.31 12.65 -3.37
CA GLU A 32 -13.12 13.79 -3.88
C GLU A 32 -12.27 14.82 -4.65
N ARG A 33 -10.95 14.85 -4.42
CA ARG A 33 -10.03 15.86 -4.96
C ARG A 33 -9.08 15.28 -6.00
N ILE A 34 -8.64 14.04 -5.79
CA ILE A 34 -7.76 13.32 -6.71
C ILE A 34 -8.26 11.89 -6.87
N ASN A 35 -8.30 11.40 -8.10
CA ASN A 35 -8.69 10.01 -8.36
C ASN A 35 -7.61 9.06 -7.81
N LEU A 36 -7.87 8.45 -6.65
CA LEU A 36 -6.97 7.51 -5.98
C LEU A 36 -7.26 6.06 -6.38
N VAL A 37 -8.54 5.70 -6.34
CA VAL A 37 -9.07 4.42 -6.81
C VAL A 37 -10.19 4.64 -7.82
N SER A 38 -10.59 3.59 -8.54
CA SER A 38 -11.74 3.66 -9.42
C SER A 38 -13.01 3.96 -8.63
N ALA A 39 -13.85 4.87 -9.13
CA ALA A 39 -15.15 5.17 -8.51
C ALA A 39 -16.02 3.91 -8.39
N SER A 40 -15.89 2.96 -9.32
CA SER A 40 -16.63 1.69 -9.29
C SER A 40 -16.21 0.75 -8.15
N THR A 41 -15.01 0.89 -7.59
CA THR A 41 -14.51 0.03 -6.51
C THR A 41 -14.64 0.67 -5.13
N LEU A 42 -14.94 1.97 -5.05
CA LEU A 42 -15.09 2.70 -3.79
C LEU A 42 -16.22 2.18 -2.88
N PRO A 43 -17.38 1.70 -3.40
CA PRO A 43 -18.39 1.05 -2.56
C PRO A 43 -17.88 -0.23 -1.89
N ASP A 44 -16.95 -0.94 -2.53
CA ASP A 44 -16.41 -2.22 -2.06
C ASP A 44 -14.92 -2.12 -1.64
N LEU A 45 -14.54 -0.95 -1.14
CA LEU A 45 -13.16 -0.56 -0.85
C LEU A 45 -12.39 -1.59 -0.02
N TRP A 46 -13.03 -2.12 1.04
CA TRP A 46 -12.38 -3.09 1.93
C TRP A 46 -12.05 -4.42 1.25
N ASN A 47 -12.94 -4.96 0.42
CA ASN A 47 -12.65 -6.21 -0.29
C ASN A 47 -11.66 -5.97 -1.44
N ARG A 48 -11.93 -4.97 -2.29
CA ARG A 48 -11.18 -4.72 -3.53
C ARG A 48 -9.77 -4.16 -3.32
N HIS A 49 -9.49 -3.57 -2.17
CA HIS A 49 -8.23 -2.88 -1.93
C HIS A 49 -7.57 -3.31 -0.62
N PHE A 50 -8.26 -3.23 0.50
CA PHE A 50 -7.65 -3.56 1.80
C PHE A 50 -7.36 -5.06 1.94
N MET A 51 -8.36 -5.92 1.78
CA MET A 51 -8.20 -7.37 1.89
C MET A 51 -7.28 -7.93 0.81
N ASP A 52 -7.47 -7.47 -0.43
CA ASP A 52 -6.62 -7.81 -1.57
C ASP A 52 -5.12 -7.52 -1.32
N SER A 53 -4.82 -6.45 -0.57
CA SER A 53 -3.45 -6.13 -0.16
C SER A 53 -3.03 -6.91 1.09
N PHE A 54 -3.92 -7.02 2.07
CA PHE A 54 -3.65 -7.63 3.36
C PHE A 54 -3.31 -9.12 3.25
N GLN A 55 -3.88 -9.85 2.29
CA GLN A 55 -3.56 -11.27 2.07
C GLN A 55 -2.06 -11.50 1.77
N LEU A 56 -1.34 -10.49 1.27
CA LEU A 56 0.10 -10.58 1.01
C LEU A 56 0.94 -10.59 2.29
N LEU A 57 0.37 -10.19 3.45
CA LEU A 57 1.10 -10.06 4.71
C LEU A 57 1.84 -11.35 5.07
N ASN A 58 1.17 -12.51 4.97
CA ASN A 58 1.79 -13.79 5.31
C ASN A 58 2.94 -14.16 4.37
N HIS A 59 2.84 -13.79 3.09
CA HIS A 59 3.91 -14.04 2.11
C HIS A 59 5.12 -13.15 2.38
N VAL A 60 4.89 -11.87 2.72
CA VAL A 60 5.95 -10.92 3.03
C VAL A 60 6.64 -11.29 4.35
N LEU A 61 5.87 -11.68 5.37
CA LEU A 61 6.42 -12.08 6.68
C LEU A 61 7.15 -13.44 6.65
N ALA A 62 6.82 -14.33 5.71
CA ALA A 62 7.51 -15.61 5.51
C ALA A 62 8.88 -15.47 4.81
N GLY A 63 9.20 -14.30 4.24
CA GLY A 63 10.49 -14.03 3.61
C GLY A 63 11.66 -14.11 4.59
N VAL A 64 12.81 -14.62 4.10
CA VAL A 64 14.03 -14.86 4.89
C VAL A 64 14.77 -13.57 5.25
N SER A 65 14.62 -12.51 4.44
CA SER A 65 15.16 -11.17 4.64
C SER A 65 14.02 -10.17 4.73
N ARG A 66 13.92 -9.44 5.85
CA ARG A 66 12.92 -8.38 6.10
C ARG A 66 13.56 -6.98 6.01
N GLU A 67 14.66 -6.85 5.28
CA GLU A 67 15.46 -5.63 5.34
C GLU A 67 14.87 -4.50 4.53
N THR A 68 14.47 -4.74 3.27
CA THR A 68 13.89 -3.69 2.43
C THR A 68 12.79 -4.24 1.54
N CYS A 69 11.57 -3.71 1.67
CA CYS A 69 10.54 -3.97 0.67
C CYS A 69 10.15 -2.70 -0.08
N VAL A 70 9.81 -2.89 -1.35
CA VAL A 70 9.47 -1.83 -2.29
C VAL A 70 8.11 -2.11 -2.90
N ASP A 71 7.25 -1.10 -2.93
CA ASP A 71 6.00 -1.09 -3.67
C ASP A 71 6.15 -0.18 -4.90
N LEU A 72 6.04 -0.76 -6.08
CA LEU A 72 6.25 -0.06 -7.36
C LEU A 72 4.94 0.50 -7.89
N GLY A 73 4.91 1.81 -8.12
CA GLY A 73 3.72 2.50 -8.61
C GLY A 73 2.60 2.47 -7.56
N SER A 74 2.94 2.84 -6.33
CA SER A 74 2.07 2.66 -5.15
C SER A 74 0.68 3.26 -5.31
N GLY A 75 0.50 4.32 -6.10
CA GLY A 75 -0.81 4.89 -6.37
C GLY A 75 -1.47 5.40 -5.10
N ALA A 76 -2.60 4.80 -4.74
CA ALA A 76 -3.27 5.06 -3.47
C ALA A 76 -2.58 4.38 -2.26
N GLY A 77 -1.57 3.54 -2.47
CA GLY A 77 -0.83 2.85 -1.41
C GLY A 77 -1.20 1.38 -1.28
N PHE A 78 -1.70 0.76 -2.34
CA PHE A 78 -2.05 -0.66 -2.34
C PHE A 78 -1.09 -1.45 -3.22
N PRO A 79 -0.36 -2.46 -2.70
CA PRO A 79 -0.49 -3.02 -1.34
C PRO A 79 0.39 -2.36 -0.27
N GLY A 80 1.39 -1.57 -0.63
CA GLY A 80 2.49 -1.18 0.27
C GLY A 80 2.08 -0.50 1.58
N MET A 81 1.12 0.44 1.54
CA MET A 81 0.68 1.16 2.75
C MET A 81 -0.10 0.24 3.70
N VAL A 82 -0.93 -0.66 3.17
CA VAL A 82 -1.65 -1.65 3.99
C VAL A 82 -0.67 -2.55 4.71
N LEU A 83 0.37 -3.01 4.00
CA LEU A 83 1.43 -3.85 4.58
C LEU A 83 2.25 -3.10 5.64
N ALA A 84 2.58 -1.83 5.39
CA ALA A 84 3.27 -0.99 6.37
C ALA A 84 2.44 -0.82 7.65
N ILE A 85 1.15 -0.49 7.52
CA ILE A 85 0.23 -0.38 8.67
C ILE A 85 0.10 -1.71 9.41
N ALA A 86 0.08 -2.83 8.69
CA ALA A 86 0.01 -4.18 9.24
C ALA A 86 1.34 -4.66 9.89
N GLY A 87 2.38 -3.83 9.89
CA GLY A 87 3.63 -4.09 10.63
C GLY A 87 4.80 -4.58 9.79
N VAL A 88 4.72 -4.52 8.45
CA VAL A 88 5.89 -4.76 7.61
C VAL A 88 6.84 -3.56 7.72
N ALA A 89 8.04 -3.81 8.25
CA ALA A 89 9.08 -2.80 8.40
C ALA A 89 9.72 -2.41 7.06
N ASN A 90 10.38 -1.24 7.03
CA ASN A 90 11.18 -0.76 5.91
C ASN A 90 10.44 -0.76 4.56
N MET A 91 9.20 -0.29 4.58
CA MET A 91 8.36 -0.20 3.40
C MET A 91 8.64 1.07 2.59
N ASN A 92 9.03 0.90 1.34
CA ASN A 92 9.35 1.98 0.41
C ASN A 92 8.30 2.05 -0.68
N LEU A 93 7.58 3.15 -0.78
CA LEU A 93 6.50 3.35 -1.74
C LEU A 93 7.00 4.27 -2.84
N ILE A 94 7.11 3.77 -4.06
CA ILE A 94 7.55 4.53 -5.22
C ILE A 94 6.32 5.02 -5.99
N GLU A 95 6.18 6.33 -6.11
CA GLU A 95 5.11 6.96 -6.90
C GLU A 95 5.65 8.21 -7.59
N SER A 96 5.18 8.49 -8.80
CA SER A 96 5.63 9.62 -9.61
C SER A 96 4.67 10.81 -9.60
N ASP A 97 3.39 10.60 -9.26
CA ASP A 97 2.41 11.66 -9.11
C ASP A 97 2.55 12.33 -7.73
N GLN A 98 2.94 13.61 -7.74
CA GLN A 98 3.16 14.40 -6.53
C GLN A 98 1.95 14.49 -5.61
N ARG A 99 0.72 14.53 -6.16
CA ARG A 99 -0.51 14.62 -5.34
C ARG A 99 -0.79 13.29 -4.66
N LYS A 100 -0.55 12.17 -5.33
CA LYS A 100 -0.62 10.84 -4.71
C LYS A 100 0.45 10.66 -3.65
N CYS A 101 1.68 11.12 -3.88
CA CYS A 101 2.71 11.13 -2.83
C CYS A 101 2.31 11.98 -1.62
N ALA A 102 1.65 13.12 -1.81
CA ALA A 102 1.14 13.94 -0.71
C ALA A 102 0.10 13.17 0.12
N PHE A 103 -0.84 12.49 -0.54
CA PHE A 103 -1.78 11.59 0.11
C PHE A 103 -1.08 10.47 0.89
N LEU A 104 -0.13 9.75 0.27
CA LEU A 104 0.60 8.67 0.93
C LEU A 104 1.36 9.14 2.17
N ARG A 105 1.97 10.34 2.12
CA ARG A 105 2.65 10.93 3.28
C ARG A 105 1.67 11.28 4.40
N GLU A 106 0.48 11.79 4.07
CA GLU A 106 -0.54 12.06 5.07
C GLU A 106 -1.01 10.76 5.74
N VAL A 107 -1.31 9.72 4.96
CA VAL A 107 -1.69 8.41 5.50
C VAL A 107 -0.57 7.87 6.40
N SER A 108 0.68 7.83 5.93
CA SER A 108 1.82 7.33 6.72
C SER A 108 1.96 8.06 8.06
N ARG A 109 1.76 9.39 8.07
CA ARG A 109 1.82 10.23 9.28
C ARG A 109 0.65 9.97 10.22
N GLU A 110 -0.58 9.94 9.71
CA GLU A 110 -1.81 9.79 10.49
C GLU A 110 -2.02 8.36 11.03
N THR A 111 -1.38 7.36 10.42
CA THR A 111 -1.44 5.97 10.87
C THR A 111 -0.15 5.51 11.54
N SER A 112 0.87 6.36 11.64
CA SER A 112 2.22 6.02 12.10
C SER A 112 2.78 4.76 11.41
N ALA A 113 2.55 4.63 10.10
CA ALA A 113 2.92 3.43 9.34
C ALA A 113 4.44 3.27 9.17
N GLY A 114 5.20 4.37 9.27
CA GLY A 114 6.65 4.33 9.05
C GLY A 114 7.06 4.04 7.60
N ALA A 115 6.12 4.09 6.66
CA ALA A 115 6.38 3.95 5.23
C ALA A 115 7.18 5.16 4.70
N MET A 116 8.21 4.88 3.91
CA MET A 116 9.03 5.86 3.19
C MET A 116 8.46 6.10 1.79
N ILE A 117 8.06 7.34 1.49
CA ILE A 117 7.45 7.70 0.20
C ILE A 117 8.48 8.39 -0.70
N HIS A 118 8.77 7.78 -1.84
CA HIS A 118 9.69 8.30 -2.85
C HIS A 118 8.88 8.88 -4.01
N ASN A 119 8.94 10.21 -4.17
CA ASN A 119 8.28 10.89 -5.29
C ASN A 119 9.21 10.93 -6.50
N GLN A 120 9.31 9.81 -7.20
CA GLN A 120 10.18 9.64 -8.37
C GLN A 120 9.65 8.57 -9.29
N ARG A 121 10.09 8.61 -10.54
CA ARG A 121 9.87 7.50 -11.48
C ARG A 121 10.72 6.31 -11.07
N ILE A 122 10.22 5.11 -11.36
CA ILE A 122 10.85 3.86 -10.91
C ILE A 122 12.23 3.69 -11.52
N GLU A 123 12.41 4.11 -12.77
CA GLU A 123 13.68 4.07 -13.50
C GLU A 123 14.77 4.95 -12.84
N SER A 124 14.41 5.85 -11.93
CA SER A 124 15.32 6.72 -11.18
C SER A 124 15.59 6.22 -9.76
N VAL A 125 14.94 5.13 -9.34
CA VAL A 125 15.11 4.56 -7.99
C VAL A 125 16.40 3.73 -7.98
N ASN A 126 17.36 4.14 -7.17
CA ASN A 126 18.54 3.34 -6.86
C ASN A 126 18.40 2.75 -5.44
N LEU A 127 17.57 1.71 -5.31
CA LEU A 127 17.28 1.06 -4.04
C LEU A 127 17.31 -0.45 -4.23
N ARG A 128 18.07 -1.16 -3.38
CA ARG A 128 18.08 -2.62 -3.35
C ARG A 128 16.83 -3.10 -2.60
N ALA A 129 16.02 -3.93 -3.24
CA ALA A 129 14.83 -4.52 -2.64
C ALA A 129 15.04 -6.03 -2.40
N ASP A 130 14.65 -6.52 -1.22
CA ASP A 130 14.53 -7.95 -0.95
C ASP A 130 13.17 -8.48 -1.42
N ILE A 131 12.14 -7.64 -1.28
CA ILE A 131 10.76 -7.94 -1.66
C ILE A 131 10.22 -6.79 -2.50
N ILE A 132 9.71 -7.12 -3.69
CA ILE A 132 9.02 -6.16 -4.56
C ILE A 132 7.54 -6.53 -4.60
N THR A 133 6.69 -5.53 -4.37
CA THR A 133 5.25 -5.58 -4.55
C THR A 133 4.85 -4.60 -5.63
N SER A 134 3.78 -4.93 -6.37
CA SER A 134 3.15 -4.00 -7.30
C SER A 134 1.71 -4.43 -7.55
N ARG A 135 0.85 -3.49 -7.92
CA ARG A 135 -0.54 -3.81 -8.30
C ARG A 135 -1.03 -2.84 -9.36
N ALA A 136 -1.53 -3.40 -10.47
CA ALA A 136 -2.02 -2.61 -11.62
C ALA A 136 -1.00 -1.57 -12.11
N PHE A 137 0.30 -1.90 -12.03
CA PHE A 137 1.40 -1.02 -12.37
C PHE A 137 1.77 -1.09 -13.86
N ALA A 138 2.13 -2.28 -14.34
CA ALA A 138 2.49 -2.57 -15.72
C ALA A 138 2.10 -4.01 -16.07
N ASP A 139 2.27 -4.41 -17.33
CA ASP A 139 2.22 -5.84 -17.68
C ASP A 139 3.34 -6.62 -16.97
N LEU A 140 3.19 -7.94 -16.94
CA LEU A 140 4.11 -8.81 -16.21
C LEU A 140 5.54 -8.75 -16.76
N ALA A 141 5.71 -8.66 -18.08
CA ALA A 141 7.03 -8.64 -18.71
C ALA A 141 7.80 -7.38 -18.31
N LYS A 142 7.16 -6.22 -18.39
CA LYS A 142 7.71 -4.94 -17.97
C LYS A 142 7.98 -4.90 -16.46
N THR A 143 7.09 -5.49 -15.66
CA THR A 143 7.30 -5.57 -14.21
C THR A 143 8.54 -6.40 -13.88
N LEU A 144 8.72 -7.55 -14.54
CA LEU A 144 9.89 -8.41 -14.35
C LEU A 144 11.19 -7.73 -14.78
N GLU A 145 11.19 -7.04 -15.93
CA GLU A 145 12.34 -6.26 -16.42
C GLU A 145 12.79 -5.18 -15.43
N ILE A 146 11.84 -4.46 -14.84
CA ILE A 146 12.11 -3.39 -13.87
C ILE A 146 12.55 -3.94 -12.50
N SER A 147 12.16 -5.18 -12.18
CA SER A 147 12.45 -5.83 -10.88
C SER A 147 13.73 -6.67 -10.85
N ALA A 148 14.35 -6.91 -12.01
CA ALA A 148 15.55 -7.71 -12.17
C ALA A 148 16.82 -6.88 -11.90
#